data_AF-I4YJY5-F1
#
_entry.id   AF-I4YJY5-F1
#
_cell.length_a   1.000
_cell.length_b   1.000
_cell.length_c   1.000
_cell.angle_alpha   90.00
_cell.angle_beta   90.00
_cell.angle_gamma   90.00
#
_symmetry.space_group_name_H-M   'P 1'
#
loop_
_entity.id
_entity.type
_entity.pdbx_description
1 polymer ?
#
loop_
_entity_poly.entity_id
_entity_poly.type
_entity_poly.pdbx_seq_one_letter_code
_entity_poly.pdbx_strand_id
1 'polypeptide(L)'
;LIATGGQGGVPNTAFVTNQFRTPKFARRGEPGEHLKLSLELKLLADVGLVGLPNAGKSSVLAALTSSKTKIANYAFTTLKPEVGVVNTDSLEPRFTILDNPGLIADAAQNKGLGHTFLRAVERALVLVYVVDFSKDEHLDDLDTLIKELNEYKDGLAQCGTVIVANKADLMGG
;
A
#
# COMPACT_ATOMS: atom_id res chain seq x y z
N LEU A 1 -0.38 -6.65 23.68
CA LEU A 1 -1.15 -5.62 24.39
C LEU A 1 -0.28 -4.36 24.46
N ILE A 2 -0.75 -3.18 24.04
CA ILE A 2 0.11 -1.97 23.88
C ILE A 2 -0.10 -0.95 25.02
N ALA A 3 -1.23 -1.01 25.71
CA ALA A 3 -1.54 -0.26 26.91
C ALA A 3 -2.21 -1.20 27.91
N THR A 4 -1.96 -1.01 29.20
CA THR A 4 -2.57 -1.80 30.28
C THR A 4 -3.74 -1.07 30.93
N GLY A 5 -4.75 -1.85 31.34
CA GLY A 5 -5.85 -1.33 32.13
C GLY A 5 -5.39 -0.98 33.55
N GLY A 6 -5.96 0.08 34.12
CA GLY A 6 -5.68 0.47 35.50
C GLY A 6 -6.27 -0.51 36.50
N GLN A 7 -5.75 -0.50 37.73
CA GLN A 7 -6.24 -1.41 38.77
C GLN A 7 -7.69 -1.07 39.17
N GLY A 8 -8.49 -2.12 39.38
CA GLY A 8 -9.86 -1.98 39.87
C GLY A 8 -9.92 -1.28 41.23
N GLY A 9 -11.01 -0.55 41.47
CA GLY A 9 -11.25 0.06 42.77
C GLY A 9 -11.42 -0.97 43.87
N VAL A 10 -11.07 -0.60 45.09
CA VAL A 10 -11.21 -1.48 46.26
C VAL A 10 -12.53 -1.14 46.96
N PRO A 11 -13.48 -2.08 47.09
CA PRO A 11 -14.77 -1.85 47.71
C PRO A 11 -14.63 -1.61 49.22
N ASN A 12 -15.64 -0.99 49.83
CA ASN A 12 -15.65 -0.67 51.26
C ASN A 12 -15.56 -1.91 52.16
N THR A 13 -16.03 -3.07 51.69
CA THR A 13 -15.94 -4.36 52.41
C THR A 13 -14.51 -4.79 52.71
N ALA A 14 -13.54 -4.40 51.88
CA ALA A 14 -12.13 -4.69 52.09
C ALA A 14 -11.49 -3.88 53.24
N PHE A 15 -12.17 -2.84 53.74
CA PHE A 15 -11.68 -1.97 54.83
C PHE A 15 -12.33 -2.27 56.18
N VAL A 16 -13.14 -3.32 56.29
CA VAL A 16 -13.82 -3.71 57.54
C VAL A 16 -12.80 -4.21 58.56
N THR A 17 -12.79 -3.63 59.76
CA THR A 17 -11.97 -4.08 60.89
C THR A 17 -12.80 -4.12 62.18
N ASN A 18 -12.28 -4.74 63.25
CA ASN A 18 -12.99 -4.81 64.54
C ASN A 18 -13.35 -3.44 65.13
N GLN A 19 -12.53 -2.42 64.84
CA GLN A 19 -12.75 -1.04 65.28
C GLN A 19 -13.59 -0.23 64.27
N PHE A 20 -13.72 -0.70 63.02
CA PHE A 20 -14.38 0.02 61.93
C PHE A 20 -15.28 -0.92 61.12
N ARG A 21 -16.45 -1.25 61.68
CA ARG A 21 -17.37 -2.27 61.13
C ARG A 21 -18.18 -1.82 59.91
N THR A 22 -18.33 -0.50 59.71
CA THR A 22 -19.16 0.05 58.63
C THR A 22 -18.42 1.15 57.85
N PRO A 23 -17.36 0.82 57.08
CA PRO A 23 -16.64 1.79 56.28
C PRO A 23 -17.56 2.43 55.23
N LYS A 24 -17.58 3.77 55.18
CA LYS A 24 -18.35 4.56 54.20
C LYS A 24 -17.49 5.10 53.06
N PHE A 25 -16.25 4.61 52.93
CA PHE A 25 -15.31 5.00 51.90
C PHE A 25 -14.85 3.78 51.11
N ALA A 26 -14.44 4.02 49.87
CA ALA A 26 -13.90 3.02 48.95
C ALA A 26 -12.75 3.66 48.17
N ARG A 27 -11.80 2.85 47.69
CA ARG A 27 -10.74 3.36 46.81
C ARG A 27 -11.24 3.31 45.38
N ARG A 28 -11.21 4.44 44.68
CA ARG A 28 -11.50 4.49 43.25
C ARG A 28 -10.43 3.72 42.47
N GLY A 29 -10.83 3.06 41.39
CA GLY A 29 -9.88 2.41 40.48
C GLY A 29 -8.89 3.42 39.90
N GLU A 30 -7.71 2.93 39.55
CA GLU A 30 -6.69 3.75 38.91
C GLU A 30 -7.00 3.91 37.43
N PRO A 31 -6.73 5.09 36.84
CA PRO A 31 -6.88 5.27 35.40
C PRO A 31 -5.93 4.32 34.66
N GLY A 32 -6.40 3.75 33.54
CA GLY A 32 -5.55 2.95 32.67
C GLY A 32 -4.52 3.79 31.93
N GLU A 33 -3.52 3.12 31.34
CA GLU A 33 -2.53 3.79 30.52
C GLU A 33 -3.19 4.39 29.27
N HIS A 34 -2.87 5.65 28.98
CA HIS A 34 -3.27 6.32 27.76
C HIS A 34 -2.05 6.54 26.87
N LEU A 35 -2.08 5.98 25.67
CA LEU A 35 -1.02 6.13 24.67
C LEU A 35 -1.58 6.75 23.40
N LYS A 36 -0.87 7.73 22.88
CA LYS A 36 -1.07 8.23 21.53
C LYS A 36 -0.01 7.60 20.63
N LEU A 37 -0.41 6.61 19.85
CA LEU A 37 0.48 5.90 18.94
C LEU A 37 0.45 6.56 17.56
N SER A 38 1.62 6.80 16.99
CA SER A 38 1.78 7.04 15.56
C SER A 38 2.21 5.72 14.95
N LEU A 39 1.30 5.06 14.23
CA LEU A 39 1.57 3.79 13.57
C LEU A 39 1.84 4.07 12.09
N GLU A 40 3.02 3.68 11.64
CA GLU A 40 3.40 3.75 10.23
C GLU A 40 3.44 2.33 9.68
N LEU A 41 2.55 2.00 8.74
CA LEU A 41 2.65 0.75 8.00
C LEU A 41 3.78 0.88 6.98
N LYS A 42 4.77 0.00 7.09
CA LYS A 42 5.71 -0.27 5.99
C LYS A 42 5.01 -1.16 4.96
N LEU A 43 3.95 -0.64 4.33
CA LEU A 43 3.30 -1.35 3.22
C LEU A 43 4.18 -1.26 1.98
N LEU A 44 4.49 -2.44 1.47
CA LEU A 44 4.87 -2.65 0.09
C LEU A 44 3.54 -2.86 -0.62
N ALA A 45 3.30 -2.14 -1.71
CA ALA A 45 1.98 -2.09 -2.30
C ALA A 45 1.49 -3.49 -2.70
N ASP A 46 0.20 -3.76 -2.51
CA ASP A 46 -0.39 -5.04 -2.87
C ASP A 46 -0.37 -5.25 -4.40
N VAL A 47 -0.53 -4.16 -5.14
CA VAL A 47 -0.58 -4.13 -6.61
C VAL A 47 0.45 -3.14 -7.16
N GLY A 48 1.24 -3.57 -8.15
CA GLY A 48 2.15 -2.71 -8.89
C GLY A 48 1.66 -2.46 -10.32
N LEU A 49 1.46 -1.20 -10.70
CA LEU A 49 1.19 -0.84 -12.11
C LEU A 49 2.50 -0.81 -12.90
N VAL A 50 2.52 -1.54 -14.02
CA VAL A 50 3.65 -1.65 -14.94
C VAL A 50 3.16 -1.27 -16.33
N GLY A 51 3.92 -0.46 -17.07
CA GLY A 51 3.51 -0.01 -18.39
C GLY A 51 4.47 1.03 -18.94
N LEU A 52 4.48 1.19 -20.26
CA LEU A 52 5.29 2.21 -20.93
C LEU A 52 4.94 3.64 -20.49
N PRO A 53 5.83 4.62 -20.74
CA PRO A 53 5.49 6.03 -20.61
C PRO A 53 4.18 6.35 -21.35
N ASN A 54 3.31 7.16 -20.72
CA ASN A 54 2.02 7.57 -21.28
C ASN A 54 0.98 6.45 -21.55
N ALA A 55 1.21 5.22 -21.09
CA ALA A 55 0.21 4.15 -21.13
C ALA A 55 -1.04 4.45 -20.27
N GLY A 56 -0.97 5.48 -19.40
CA GLY A 56 -2.09 5.94 -18.57
C GLY A 56 -2.15 5.31 -17.18
N LYS A 57 -1.02 4.81 -16.66
CA LYS A 57 -0.91 4.24 -15.30
C LYS A 57 -1.44 5.18 -14.21
N SER A 58 -1.02 6.45 -14.21
CA SER A 58 -1.46 7.45 -13.23
C SER A 58 -2.96 7.73 -13.34
N SER A 59 -3.51 7.70 -14.56
CA SER A 59 -4.95 7.83 -14.80
C SER A 59 -5.72 6.64 -14.25
N VAL A 60 -5.21 5.41 -14.45
CA VAL A 60 -5.78 4.18 -13.88
C VAL A 60 -5.72 4.21 -12.35
N LEU A 61 -4.58 4.61 -11.76
CA LEU A 61 -4.43 4.78 -10.32
C LEU A 61 -5.45 5.79 -9.77
N ALA A 62 -5.55 6.96 -10.40
CA ALA A 62 -6.49 7.99 -9.97
C ALA A 62 -7.95 7.54 -10.08
N ALA A 63 -8.31 6.80 -11.13
CA ALA A 63 -9.66 6.29 -11.33
C ALA A 63 -10.05 5.19 -10.32
N LEU A 64 -9.11 4.32 -9.95
CA LEU A 64 -9.37 3.21 -9.03
C LEU A 64 -9.35 3.62 -7.55
N THR A 65 -8.79 4.78 -7.21
CA THR A 65 -8.55 5.16 -5.83
C THR A 65 -9.59 6.15 -5.34
N SER A 66 -10.23 5.85 -4.21
CA SER A 66 -11.31 6.68 -3.65
C SER A 66 -10.79 7.90 -2.87
N SER A 67 -9.47 8.05 -2.75
CA SER A 67 -8.79 9.10 -1.96
C SER A 67 -7.63 9.69 -2.74
N LYS A 68 -7.33 10.99 -2.54
CA LYS A 68 -6.13 11.65 -3.09
C LYS A 68 -4.91 10.74 -2.94
N THR A 69 -4.27 10.42 -4.06
CA THR A 69 -3.01 9.68 -4.11
C THR A 69 -2.00 10.33 -3.16
N LYS A 70 -1.33 9.52 -2.36
CA LYS A 70 -0.28 10.00 -1.45
C LYS A 70 1.05 9.73 -2.11
N ILE A 71 1.86 10.78 -2.20
CA ILE A 71 3.26 10.65 -2.59
C ILE A 71 3.98 9.96 -1.43
N ALA A 72 4.46 8.73 -1.65
CA ALA A 72 5.16 7.98 -0.63
C ALA A 72 6.65 8.34 -0.64
N ASN A 73 7.17 8.79 0.51
CA ASN A 73 8.59 9.08 0.69
C ASN A 73 9.26 7.86 1.36
N TYR A 74 9.50 6.79 0.60
CA TYR A 74 10.26 5.66 1.13
C TYR A 74 11.73 6.07 1.28
N ALA A 75 12.33 5.79 2.44
CA ALA A 75 13.67 6.23 2.83
C ALA A 75 14.84 5.77 1.92
N PHE A 76 14.54 4.98 0.88
CA PHE A 76 15.51 4.36 -0.01
C PHE A 76 15.27 4.71 -1.49
N THR A 77 14.18 5.40 -1.84
CA THR A 77 13.83 5.69 -3.24
C THR A 77 14.17 7.15 -3.57
N THR A 78 14.90 7.36 -4.65
CA THR A 78 15.17 8.69 -5.25
C THR A 78 13.99 9.19 -6.07
N LEU A 79 13.20 8.28 -6.64
CA LEU A 79 11.89 8.55 -7.23
C LEU A 79 10.81 8.39 -6.15
N LYS A 80 9.86 9.32 -6.10
CA LYS A 80 8.73 9.26 -5.18
C LYS A 80 7.56 8.58 -5.89
N PRO A 81 7.26 7.30 -5.61
CA PRO A 81 6.14 6.66 -6.26
C PRO A 81 4.81 7.19 -5.71
N GLU A 82 3.78 7.13 -6.55
CA GLU A 82 2.42 7.46 -6.13
C GLU A 82 1.74 6.22 -5.58
N VAL A 83 1.21 6.31 -4.37
CA VAL A 83 0.46 5.22 -3.75
C VAL A 83 -0.99 5.64 -3.61
N GLY A 84 -1.85 4.78 -4.13
CA GLY A 84 -3.29 4.89 -3.99
C GLY A 84 -3.86 3.79 -3.11
N VAL A 85 -4.92 4.11 -2.37
CA VAL A 85 -5.69 3.13 -1.59
C VAL A 85 -7.02 2.91 -2.30
N VAL A 86 -7.34 1.65 -2.57
CA VAL A 86 -8.63 1.25 -3.12
C VAL A 86 -9.51 0.75 -1.99
N ASN A 87 -10.69 1.35 -1.86
CA ASN A 87 -11.74 0.84 -0.98
C ASN A 87 -12.67 -0.04 -1.81
N THR A 88 -12.92 -1.26 -1.34
CA THR A 88 -13.95 -2.14 -1.88
C THR A 88 -15.24 -1.93 -1.07
N ASP A 89 -16.40 -2.13 -1.69
CA ASP A 89 -17.72 -1.94 -1.04
C ASP A 89 -17.99 -2.96 0.08
N SER A 90 -17.24 -4.07 0.07
CA SER A 90 -17.17 -5.05 1.15
C SER A 90 -16.27 -4.56 2.29
N LEU A 91 -16.64 -4.84 3.54
CA LEU A 91 -15.99 -4.45 4.81
C LEU A 91 -14.55 -4.98 5.00
N GLU A 92 -13.65 -4.74 4.05
CA GLU A 92 -12.31 -5.30 3.83
C GLU A 92 -12.27 -6.48 2.83
N PRO A 93 -11.23 -6.57 1.97
CA PRO A 93 -9.94 -5.87 2.04
C PRO A 93 -9.87 -4.55 1.26
N ARG A 94 -9.29 -3.54 1.91
CA ARG A 94 -8.67 -2.39 1.24
C ARG A 94 -7.29 -2.82 0.76
N PHE A 95 -6.92 -2.46 -0.45
CA PHE A 95 -5.59 -2.75 -0.98
C PHE A 95 -4.94 -1.49 -1.54
N THR A 96 -3.63 -1.55 -1.64
CA THR A 96 -2.78 -0.46 -2.11
C THR A 96 -2.29 -0.72 -3.52
N ILE A 97 -2.40 0.30 -4.37
CA ILE A 97 -1.85 0.30 -5.72
C ILE A 97 -0.68 1.27 -5.76
N LEU A 98 0.45 0.82 -6.31
CA LEU A 98 1.60 1.64 -6.62
C LEU A 98 1.56 2.02 -8.11
N ASP A 99 1.52 3.31 -8.41
CA ASP A 99 1.92 3.80 -9.73
C ASP A 99 3.40 4.16 -9.72
N ASN A 100 4.09 3.66 -10.74
CA ASN A 100 5.51 3.77 -10.86
C ASN A 100 5.86 4.54 -12.15
N PRO A 101 6.04 5.87 -12.05
CA PRO A 101 6.51 6.63 -13.19
C PRO A 101 7.93 6.15 -13.57
N GLY A 102 8.08 5.59 -14.77
CA GLY A 102 9.39 5.47 -15.41
C GLY A 102 10.04 4.08 -15.54
N LEU A 103 9.31 2.97 -15.36
CA LEU A 103 9.89 1.61 -15.41
C LEU A 103 10.66 1.30 -16.71
N ILE A 104 10.28 1.89 -17.84
CA ILE A 104 10.90 1.57 -19.15
C ILE A 104 11.84 2.66 -19.69
N ALA A 105 11.54 3.95 -19.46
CA ALA A 105 12.34 5.02 -20.08
C ALA A 105 13.78 5.09 -19.54
N ASP A 106 13.99 4.80 -18.25
CA ASP A 106 15.28 5.03 -17.56
C ASP A 106 15.98 3.75 -17.08
N ALA A 107 15.32 2.59 -17.09
CA ALA A 107 15.93 1.32 -16.68
C ALA A 107 17.03 0.86 -17.66
N ALA A 108 16.86 1.16 -18.95
CA ALA A 108 17.84 0.86 -19.99
C ALA A 108 19.11 1.75 -19.94
N GLN A 109 19.09 2.89 -19.23
CA GLN A 109 20.19 3.88 -19.27
C GLN A 109 21.21 3.83 -18.14
N ASN A 110 21.28 2.73 -17.38
CA ASN A 110 22.51 2.34 -16.67
C ASN A 110 23.11 3.42 -15.72
N LYS A 111 22.27 4.10 -14.92
CA LYS A 111 22.73 5.08 -13.90
C LYS A 111 21.95 4.98 -12.59
N GLY A 112 22.21 3.94 -11.81
CA GLY A 112 22.03 3.95 -10.35
C GLY A 112 20.61 4.08 -9.76
N LEU A 113 19.55 4.11 -10.58
CA LEU A 113 18.17 4.38 -10.12
C LEU A 113 17.20 3.19 -10.28
N GLY A 114 17.55 2.16 -11.07
CA GLY A 114 16.65 1.03 -11.39
C GLY A 114 16.49 -0.04 -10.29
N HIS A 115 17.53 -0.31 -9.50
CA HIS A 115 17.48 -1.41 -8.52
C HIS A 115 16.54 -1.16 -7.33
N THR A 116 16.42 0.09 -6.85
CA THR A 116 15.58 0.38 -5.67
C THR A 116 14.09 0.47 -6.01
N PHE A 117 13.79 0.75 -7.28
CA PHE A 117 12.44 0.89 -7.82
C PHE A 117 11.84 -0.47 -8.19
N LEU A 118 12.63 -1.33 -8.85
CA LEU A 118 12.22 -2.69 -9.15
C LEU A 118 12.03 -3.50 -7.86
N ARG A 119 12.77 -3.19 -6.79
CA ARG A 119 12.49 -3.71 -5.43
C ARG A 119 11.08 -3.42 -4.91
N ALA A 120 10.46 -2.31 -5.31
CA ALA A 120 9.07 -2.02 -4.91
C ALA A 120 8.08 -2.91 -5.68
N VAL A 121 8.35 -3.13 -6.98
CA VAL A 121 7.58 -4.01 -7.87
C VAL A 121 7.76 -5.49 -7.47
N GLU A 122 8.98 -5.91 -7.10
CA GLU A 122 9.27 -7.26 -6.58
C GLU A 122 8.47 -7.64 -5.34
N ARG A 123 8.01 -6.62 -4.61
CA ARG A 123 7.31 -6.80 -3.35
C ARG A 123 5.79 -6.66 -3.51
N ALA A 124 5.34 -6.35 -4.73
CA ALA A 124 3.93 -6.41 -5.07
C ALA A 124 3.47 -7.86 -5.20
N LEU A 125 2.27 -8.14 -4.69
CA LEU A 125 1.66 -9.47 -4.78
C LEU A 125 1.11 -9.74 -6.19
N VAL A 126 0.70 -8.67 -6.88
CA VAL A 126 0.06 -8.70 -8.19
C VAL A 126 0.68 -7.61 -9.06
N LEU A 127 1.03 -7.94 -10.30
CA LEU A 127 1.44 -6.99 -11.33
C LEU A 127 0.29 -6.73 -12.30
N VAL A 128 0.01 -5.45 -12.53
CA VAL A 128 -0.99 -5.01 -13.50
C VAL A 128 -0.28 -4.32 -14.66
N TYR A 129 -0.33 -4.94 -15.83
CA TYR A 129 0.19 -4.37 -17.07
C TYR A 129 -0.83 -3.41 -17.65
N VAL A 130 -0.50 -2.12 -17.68
CA VAL A 130 -1.28 -1.08 -18.32
C VAL A 130 -0.74 -0.89 -19.73
N VAL A 131 -1.53 -1.29 -20.72
CA VAL A 131 -1.17 -1.27 -22.13
C VAL A 131 -2.05 -0.25 -22.85
N ASP A 132 -1.43 0.58 -23.70
CA ASP A 132 -2.13 1.58 -24.49
C ASP A 132 -2.69 0.97 -25.77
N PHE A 133 -4.00 0.73 -25.79
CA PHE A 133 -4.67 0.14 -26.96
C PHE A 133 -4.96 1.17 -28.04
N SER A 134 -4.69 2.47 -27.86
CA SER A 134 -4.88 3.44 -28.95
C SER A 134 -3.84 3.32 -30.07
N LYS A 135 -2.88 2.40 -29.95
CA LYS A 135 -1.78 2.17 -30.90
C LYS A 135 -1.85 0.76 -31.44
N ASP A 136 -1.39 0.56 -32.67
CA ASP A 136 -1.34 -0.77 -33.29
C ASP A 136 -0.28 -1.70 -32.65
N GLU A 137 0.77 -1.13 -32.06
CA GLU A 137 1.93 -1.82 -31.47
C GLU A 137 1.69 -2.32 -30.02
N HIS A 138 0.44 -2.32 -29.54
CA HIS A 138 0.10 -2.63 -28.14
C HIS A 138 0.56 -4.02 -27.67
N LEU A 139 0.65 -5.01 -28.56
CA LEU A 139 1.20 -6.33 -28.26
C LEU A 139 2.74 -6.30 -28.11
N ASP A 140 3.42 -5.57 -28.98
CA ASP A 140 4.89 -5.39 -28.91
C ASP A 140 5.29 -4.64 -27.64
N ASP A 141 4.47 -3.66 -27.23
CA ASP A 141 4.61 -2.93 -25.97
C ASP A 141 4.53 -3.88 -24.75
N LEU A 142 3.59 -4.83 -24.76
CA LEU A 142 3.44 -5.83 -23.72
C LEU A 142 4.61 -6.83 -23.69
N ASP A 143 5.05 -7.30 -24.86
CA ASP A 143 6.19 -8.22 -24.97
C ASP A 143 7.48 -7.55 -24.49
N THR A 144 7.66 -6.26 -24.79
CA THR A 144 8.78 -5.44 -24.28
C THR A 144 8.75 -5.37 -22.75
N LEU A 145 7.59 -5.06 -22.16
CA LEU A 145 7.39 -5.02 -20.71
C LEU A 145 7.73 -6.36 -20.04
N ILE A 146 7.26 -7.47 -20.60
CA ILE A 146 7.51 -8.83 -20.07
C ILE A 146 9.00 -9.17 -20.15
N LYS A 147 9.64 -8.86 -21.29
CA LYS A 147 11.06 -9.12 -21.51
C LYS A 147 11.91 -8.36 -20.51
N GLU A 148 11.68 -7.06 -20.35
CA GLU A 148 12.45 -6.22 -19.41
C GLU A 148 12.31 -6.68 -17.96
N LEU A 149 11.10 -7.05 -17.53
CA LEU A 149 10.89 -7.57 -16.17
C LEU A 149 11.62 -8.90 -15.93
N ASN A 150 11.66 -9.79 -16.93
CA ASN A 150 12.41 -11.04 -16.84
C ASN A 150 13.93 -10.82 -16.91
N GLU A 151 14.42 -9.86 -17.70
CA GLU A 151 15.83 -9.47 -17.72
C GLU A 151 16.30 -8.94 -16.35
N TYR A 152 15.42 -8.25 -15.61
CA TYR A 152 15.71 -7.85 -14.24
C TYR A 152 15.71 -9.03 -13.27
N LYS A 153 14.68 -9.89 -13.35
CA LYS A 153 14.54 -11.07 -12.48
C LYS A 153 13.64 -12.11 -13.12
N ASP A 154 14.21 -13.30 -13.31
CA ASP A 154 13.46 -14.45 -13.81
C ASP A 154 12.20 -14.72 -12.97
N GLY A 155 11.06 -14.83 -13.67
CA GLY A 155 9.76 -15.14 -13.08
C GLY A 155 9.02 -13.93 -12.50
N LEU A 156 9.60 -12.73 -12.48
CA LEU A 156 8.91 -11.53 -11.98
C LEU A 156 7.68 -11.19 -12.84
N ALA A 157 7.78 -11.34 -14.16
CA ALA A 157 6.67 -11.08 -15.09
C ALA A 157 5.46 -12.02 -14.92
N GLN A 158 5.64 -13.13 -14.20
CA GLN A 158 4.62 -14.15 -13.97
C GLN A 158 3.88 -13.96 -12.64
N CYS A 159 4.28 -12.96 -11.84
CA CYS A 159 3.73 -12.72 -10.52
C CYS A 159 2.33 -12.08 -10.61
N GLY A 160 1.28 -12.91 -10.48
CA GLY A 160 -0.11 -12.47 -10.32
C GLY A 160 -0.52 -11.46 -11.38
N THR A 161 -0.59 -11.90 -12.64
CA THR A 161 -0.67 -10.98 -13.78
C THR A 161 -2.10 -10.61 -14.15
N VAL A 162 -2.37 -9.31 -14.24
CA VAL A 162 -3.58 -8.73 -14.84
C VAL A 162 -3.18 -7.78 -15.96
N ILE A 163 -3.90 -7.78 -17.09
CA ILE A 163 -3.68 -6.83 -18.18
C ILE A 163 -4.87 -5.87 -18.24
N VAL A 164 -4.56 -4.57 -18.23
CA VAL A 164 -5.52 -3.49 -18.42
C VAL A 164 -5.30 -2.89 -19.80
N ALA A 165 -6.26 -3.13 -20.69
CA ALA A 165 -6.36 -2.48 -21.99
C ALA A 165 -6.89 -1.04 -21.81
N ASN A 166 -5.98 -0.07 -21.78
CA ASN A 166 -6.32 1.32 -21.56
C ASN A 166 -6.48 2.08 -22.89
N LYS A 167 -7.20 3.22 -22.86
CA LYS A 167 -7.51 4.06 -24.04
C LYS A 167 -8.24 3.35 -25.19
N ALA A 168 -8.97 2.27 -24.89
CA ALA A 168 -9.74 1.52 -25.89
C ALA A 168 -10.87 2.35 -26.52
N ASP A 169 -11.29 3.45 -25.89
CA ASP A 169 -12.22 4.43 -26.45
C ASP A 169 -11.72 5.08 -27.75
N LEU A 170 -10.40 5.07 -27.99
CA LEU A 170 -9.77 5.62 -29.20
C LEU A 170 -9.68 4.61 -30.36
N MET A 171 -9.99 3.32 -30.15
CA MET A 171 -9.91 2.28 -31.19
C MET A 171 -11.11 2.24 -32.14
N GLY A 172 -12.15 3.05 -31.89
CA GLY A 172 -13.42 3.00 -32.62
C GLY A 172 -13.69 4.16 -33.58
N GLY A 173 -12.65 4.89 -34.03
CA GLY A 173 -12.75 6.05 -34.92
C GLY A 173 -12.39 5.75 -36.36
#